data_AF-A0A963GEQ0-F1
#
_entry.id   AF-A0A963GEQ0-F1
#
_cell.length_a   1.000
_cell.length_b   1.000
_cell.length_c   1.000
_cell.angle_alpha   90.00
_cell.angle_beta   90.00
_cell.angle_gamma   90.00
#
_symmetry.space_group_name_H-M   'P 1'
#
loop_
_entity.id
_entity.type
_entity.pdbx_description
1 polymer ?
#
loop_
_entity_poly.entity_id
_entity_poly.type
_entity_poly.pdbx_seq_one_letter_code
_entity_poly.pdbx_strand_id
1 'polypeptide(L)'
;AYARFKARELAFPIPGGGESLDTFSLRIVDALCALAQRHRGKSILVVTHGGVLDIAHRLAAGKPLKAARDFLIPNAALNWIAHENGSWQLEAWAQQAHLDRARDELPNA
;
A
#
# COMPACT_ATOMS: atom_id res chain seq x y z
N ALA A 1 -3.33 -12.87 -20.07
CA ALA A 1 -3.18 -11.65 -19.25
C ALA A 1 -3.29 -11.93 -17.76
N TYR A 2 -4.43 -12.46 -17.26
CA TYR A 2 -4.64 -12.72 -15.83
C TYR A 2 -3.55 -13.58 -15.18
N ALA A 3 -3.09 -14.66 -15.83
CA ALA A 3 -2.02 -15.51 -15.30
C ALA A 3 -0.70 -14.74 -15.08
N ARG A 4 -0.34 -13.82 -15.98
CA ARG A 4 0.87 -12.97 -15.89
C ARG A 4 0.74 -11.94 -14.78
N PHE A 5 -0.44 -11.33 -14.64
CA PHE A 5 -0.78 -10.46 -13.52
C PHE A 5 -0.69 -11.20 -12.18
N LYS A 6 -1.29 -12.40 -12.07
CA LYS A 6 -1.24 -13.24 -10.88
C LYS A 6 0.20 -13.67 -10.54
N ALA A 7 1.02 -13.93 -11.55
CA ALA A 7 2.44 -14.24 -11.40
C ALA A 7 3.32 -13.01 -11.06
N ARG A 8 2.73 -11.81 -10.95
CA ARG A 8 3.42 -10.54 -10.68
C ARG A 8 4.56 -10.26 -11.65
N GLU A 9 4.33 -10.49 -12.95
CA GLU A 9 5.29 -10.13 -13.98
C GLU A 9 5.45 -8.59 -14.03
N LEU A 10 6.61 -8.09 -13.60
CA LEU A 10 6.78 -6.67 -13.26
C LEU A 10 6.54 -5.73 -14.45
N ALA A 11 7.12 -6.06 -15.60
CA ALA A 11 7.07 -5.25 -16.81
C ALA A 11 5.86 -5.56 -17.72
N PHE A 12 4.91 -6.40 -17.27
CA PHE A 12 3.72 -6.72 -18.07
C PHE A 12 2.66 -5.61 -17.92
N PRO A 13 2.34 -4.84 -18.98
CA PRO A 13 1.27 -3.87 -18.94
C PRO A 13 -0.09 -4.58 -18.95
N ILE A 14 -1.05 -4.08 -18.16
CA ILE A 14 -2.41 -4.59 -18.19
C ILE A 14 -3.08 -4.23 -19.53
N PRO A 15 -3.72 -5.19 -20.24
CA PRO A 15 -4.37 -4.91 -21.51
C PRO A 15 -5.41 -3.77 -21.43
N GLY A 16 -5.59 -3.05 -22.53
CA GLY A 16 -6.50 -1.89 -22.57
C GLY A 16 -5.87 -0.56 -22.12
N GLY A 17 -4.53 -0.47 -22.11
CA GLY A 17 -3.80 0.75 -21.75
C GLY A 17 -3.49 0.88 -20.26
N GLY A 18 -3.54 -0.21 -19.50
CA GLY A 18 -3.17 -0.21 -18.09
C GLY A 18 -1.66 -0.24 -17.88
N GLU A 19 -1.23 0.26 -16.72
CA GLU A 19 0.18 0.28 -16.32
C GLU A 19 0.72 -1.13 -16.05
N SER A 20 2.03 -1.29 -16.19
CA SER A 20 2.79 -2.41 -15.62
C SER A 20 3.04 -2.20 -14.12
N LEU A 21 3.36 -3.27 -13.40
CA LEU A 21 3.53 -3.21 -11.94
C LEU A 21 4.74 -2.35 -11.53
N ASP A 22 5.81 -2.34 -12.31
CA ASP A 22 6.97 -1.47 -12.10
C ASP A 22 6.64 0.02 -12.28
N THR A 23 5.94 0.38 -13.36
CA THR A 23 5.47 1.75 -13.64
C THR A 23 4.53 2.23 -12.53
N PHE A 24 3.57 1.39 -12.15
CA PHE A 24 2.65 1.66 -11.04
C PHE A 24 3.40 1.86 -9.72
N SER A 25 4.35 0.97 -9.41
CA SER A 25 5.18 1.05 -8.21
C SER A 25 5.99 2.34 -8.16
N LEU A 26 6.65 2.71 -9.26
CA LEU A 26 7.45 3.93 -9.34
C LEU A 26 6.60 5.17 -9.06
N ARG A 27 5.44 5.27 -9.72
CA ARG A 27 4.51 6.40 -9.53
C ARG A 27 4.04 6.54 -8.08
N ILE A 28 3.82 5.43 -7.38
CA ILE A 28 3.43 5.46 -5.96
C ILE A 28 4.59 5.87 -5.07
N VAL A 29 5.78 5.29 -5.28
CA VAL A 29 6.98 5.64 -4.49
C VAL A 29 7.30 7.13 -4.65
N ASP A 30 7.26 7.65 -5.88
CA ASP A 30 7.49 9.07 -6.15
C ASP A 30 6.46 9.96 -5.44
N ALA A 31 5.17 9.59 -5.47
CA ALA A 31 4.12 10.31 -4.77
C ALA A 31 4.32 10.30 -3.24
N LEU A 32 4.68 9.15 -2.65
CA LEU A 32 4.95 9.05 -1.21
C LEU A 32 6.19 9.85 -0.81
N CYS A 33 7.27 9.81 -1.61
CA CYS A 33 8.46 10.62 -1.40
C CYS A 33 8.15 12.12 -1.47
N ALA A 34 7.37 12.56 -2.45
CA ALA A 34 6.94 13.95 -2.57
C ALA A 34 6.10 14.40 -1.37
N LEU A 35 5.20 13.55 -0.87
CA LEU A 35 4.42 13.82 0.34
C LEU A 35 5.32 13.92 1.58
N ALA A 36 6.25 12.98 1.77
CA ALA A 36 7.19 12.98 2.90
C ALA A 36 8.08 14.24 2.90
N GLN A 37 8.54 14.68 1.73
CA GLN A 37 9.31 15.91 1.59
C GLN A 37 8.48 17.16 1.90
N ARG A 38 7.28 17.26 1.33
CA ARG A 38 6.39 18.42 1.50
C ARG A 38 5.88 18.58 2.93
N HIS A 39 5.73 17.48 3.66
CA HIS A 39 5.17 17.47 5.02
C HIS A 39 6.18 17.00 6.07
N ARG A 40 7.47 17.32 5.90
CA ARG A 40 8.54 16.92 6.83
C ARG A 40 8.23 17.33 8.28
N GLY A 41 8.41 16.40 9.21
CA GLY A 41 8.15 16.61 10.64
C GLY A 41 6.66 16.64 11.03
N LYS A 42 5.76 16.24 10.13
CA LYS A 42 4.32 16.16 10.38
C LYS A 42 3.82 14.74 10.18
N SER A 43 2.74 14.38 10.88
CA SER A 43 1.91 13.22 10.57
C SER A 43 0.81 13.64 9.60
N ILE A 44 0.63 12.89 8.51
CA ILE A 44 -0.40 13.14 7.49
C ILE A 44 -1.29 11.90 7.31
N LEU A 45 -2.56 12.12 6.97
CA LEU A 45 -3.48 11.04 6.60
C LEU A 45 -3.51 10.90 5.07
N VAL A 46 -3.30 9.68 4.58
CA VAL A 46 -3.46 9.34 3.16
C VAL A 46 -4.53 8.26 3.03
N VAL A 47 -5.61 8.59 2.32
CA VAL A 47 -6.67 7.63 1.99
C VAL A 47 -6.41 7.10 0.58
N THR A 48 -6.34 5.78 0.44
CA THR A 48 -5.98 5.14 -0.83
C THR A 48 -6.58 3.74 -0.96
N HIS A 49 -6.12 2.93 -1.92
CA HIS A 49 -6.68 1.62 -2.27
C HIS A 49 -5.64 0.51 -2.09
N GLY A 50 -6.09 -0.74 -2.11
CA GLY A 50 -5.23 -1.90 -1.81
C GLY A 50 -4.01 -2.06 -2.70
N GLY A 51 -4.07 -1.66 -3.98
CA GLY A 51 -2.90 -1.67 -4.87
C GLY A 51 -1.79 -0.71 -4.40
N VAL A 52 -2.17 0.49 -3.97
CA VAL A 52 -1.22 1.48 -3.42
C VAL A 52 -0.66 1.01 -2.09
N LEU A 53 -1.51 0.42 -1.24
CA LEU A 53 -1.10 -0.15 0.04
C LEU A 53 -0.12 -1.33 -0.13
N ASP A 54 -0.26 -2.16 -1.17
CA ASP A 54 0.73 -3.23 -1.48
C ASP A 54 2.13 -2.64 -1.74
N ILE A 55 2.21 -1.54 -2.50
CA ILE A 55 3.49 -0.85 -2.76
C ILE A 55 4.01 -0.16 -1.50
N ALA A 56 3.17 0.55 -0.76
CA ALA A 56 3.56 1.27 0.45
C ALA A 56 4.10 0.32 1.53
N HIS A 57 3.45 -0.83 1.75
CA HIS A 57 3.96 -1.85 2.66
C HIS A 57 5.33 -2.36 2.22
N ARG A 58 5.50 -2.67 0.92
CA ARG A 58 6.76 -3.20 0.41
C ARG A 58 7.90 -2.21 0.54
N LEU A 59 7.62 -0.93 0.26
CA LEU A 59 8.56 0.17 0.46
C LEU A 59 8.99 0.26 1.93
N ALA A 60 8.03 0.30 2.85
CA ALA A 60 8.29 0.46 4.28
C ALA A 60 8.92 -0.77 4.96
N ALA A 61 8.66 -1.98 4.44
CA ALA A 61 9.21 -3.23 4.95
C ALA A 61 10.44 -3.73 4.18
N GLY A 62 10.93 -2.98 3.18
CA GLY A 62 12.04 -3.39 2.33
C GLY A 62 11.79 -4.66 1.51
N LYS A 63 10.53 -4.98 1.18
CA LYS A 63 10.17 -6.21 0.47
C LYS A 63 10.29 -6.05 -1.05
N PRO A 64 10.81 -7.06 -1.78
CA PRO A 64 10.86 -7.02 -3.24
C PRO A 64 9.46 -6.94 -3.88
N LEU A 65 9.33 -6.23 -5.00
CA LEU A 65 8.06 -6.09 -5.72
C LEU A 65 7.51 -7.43 -6.25
N LYS A 66 8.40 -8.37 -6.59
CA LYS A 66 8.07 -9.71 -7.09
C LYS A 66 7.66 -10.70 -6.00
N ALA A 67 7.96 -10.42 -4.72
CA ALA A 67 7.63 -11.34 -3.64
C ALA A 67 6.11 -11.54 -3.53
N ALA A 68 5.67 -12.76 -3.20
CA ALA A 68 4.27 -13.01 -2.90
C ALA A 68 3.79 -12.08 -1.77
N ARG A 69 2.53 -11.64 -1.82
CA ARG A 69 1.95 -10.85 -0.73
C ARG A 69 1.65 -11.78 0.44
N ASP A 70 2.27 -11.51 1.56
CA ASP A 70 2.18 -12.26 2.83
C ASP A 70 1.48 -11.44 3.94
N PHE A 71 0.86 -10.32 3.58
CA PHE A 71 0.09 -9.45 4.48
C PHE A 71 -1.32 -9.20 3.95
N LEU A 72 -2.24 -8.93 4.87
CA LEU A 72 -3.63 -8.59 4.55
C LEU A 72 -3.78 -7.08 4.32
N ILE A 73 -4.82 -6.70 3.58
CA ILE A 73 -5.22 -5.30 3.39
C ILE A 73 -6.74 -5.23 3.64
N PRO A 74 -7.18 -5.23 4.91
CA PRO A 74 -8.60 -5.12 5.23
C PRO A 74 -9.12 -3.72 4.93
N ASN A 75 -10.42 -3.62 4.63
CA ASN A 75 -11.07 -2.32 4.45
C ASN A 75 -11.05 -1.52 5.75
N ALA A 76 -10.86 -0.20 5.64
CA ALA A 76 -10.79 0.75 6.74
C ALA A 76 -9.70 0.47 7.79
N ALA A 77 -8.79 -0.49 7.58
CA ALA A 77 -7.69 -0.72 8.50
C ALA A 77 -6.67 0.44 8.47
N LEU A 78 -6.18 0.83 9.65
CA LEU A 78 -5.15 1.84 9.79
C LEU A 78 -3.77 1.22 9.57
N ASN A 79 -2.92 1.94 8.83
CA ASN A 79 -1.55 1.53 8.51
C ASN A 79 -0.62 2.70 8.83
N TRP A 80 0.47 2.42 9.54
CA TRP A 80 1.43 3.40 10.02
C TRP A 80 2.80 3.10 9.40
N ILE A 81 3.28 4.05 8.60
CA ILE A 81 4.62 4.03 8.01
C ILE A 81 5.31 5.34 8.35
N ALA A 82 6.59 5.25 8.72
CA ALA A 82 7.44 6.40 8.97
C ALA A 82 8.44 6.60 7.84
N HIS A 83 8.84 7.85 7.62
CA HIS A 83 9.97 8.19 6.75
C HIS A 83 10.95 9.09 7.52
N GLU A 84 12.06 8.50 7.94
CA GLU A 84 13.06 9.15 8.79
C GLU A 84 14.46 8.95 8.19
N ASN A 85 15.28 10.00 8.20
CA ASN A 85 16.66 9.95 7.69
C ASN A 85 16.79 9.33 6.28
N GLY A 86 15.80 9.55 5.42
CA GLY A 86 15.76 9.04 4.04
C GLY A 86 15.36 7.56 3.93
N SER A 87 14.88 6.94 5.00
CA SER A 87 14.47 5.54 5.04
C SER A 87 13.00 5.41 5.43
N TRP A 88 12.29 4.52 4.74
CA TRP A 88 10.92 4.14 5.07
C TRP A 88 10.93 3.00 6.10
N GLN A 89 10.00 3.04 7.05
CA GLN A 89 9.86 2.04 8.10
C GLN A 89 8.39 1.69 8.30
N LEU A 90 8.11 0.41 8.50
CA LEU A 90 6.78 -0.09 8.85
C LEU A 90 6.62 -0.09 10.36
N GLU A 91 5.72 0.74 10.89
CA GLU A 91 5.48 0.85 12.34
C GLU A 91 4.35 -0.06 12.79
N ALA A 92 3.23 -0.03 12.08
CA ALA A 92 2.08 -0.88 12.34
C ALA A 92 1.26 -1.09 11.06
N TRP A 93 0.64 -2.25 10.95
CA TRP A 93 -0.11 -2.62 9.75
C TRP A 93 -1.45 -3.25 10.08
N ALA A 94 -2.44 -2.99 9.22
CA ALA A 94 -3.77 -3.58 9.28
C ALA A 94 -4.44 -3.48 10.67
N GLN A 95 -4.30 -2.34 11.36
CA GLN A 95 -4.94 -2.13 12.65
C GLN A 95 -6.44 -1.88 12.50
N GLN A 96 -7.24 -2.76 13.10
CA GLN A 96 -8.70 -2.76 13.01
C GLN A 96 -9.41 -2.62 14.34
N ALA A 97 -8.69 -2.39 15.45
CA ALA A 97 -9.31 -2.31 16.79
C ALA A 97 -10.45 -1.27 16.88
N HIS A 98 -10.41 -0.20 16.07
CA HIS A 98 -11.49 0.79 16.01
C HIS A 98 -12.79 0.24 15.36
N LEU A 99 -12.70 -0.85 14.61
CA LEU A 99 -13.82 -1.52 13.96
C LEU A 99 -14.53 -2.52 14.88
N ASP A 100 -13.91 -2.95 15.98
CA ASP A 100 -14.51 -3.91 16.94
C ASP A 100 -15.83 -3.41 17.56
N ARG A 101 -16.05 -2.09 17.53
CA ARG A 101 -17.27 -1.42 17.99
C ARG A 101 -17.95 -0.60 16.90
N ALA A 102 -17.56 -0.80 15.64
CA ALA A 102 -18.22 -0.14 14.52
C ALA A 102 -19.67 -0.59 14.48
N ARG A 103 -20.56 0.36 14.17
CA ARG A 103 -21.96 0.04 13.89
C ARG A 103 -22.00 -0.49 12.47
N ASP A 104 -22.38 -1.74 12.32
CA ASP A 104 -22.73 -2.32 11.04
C ASP A 104 -24.26 -2.21 10.86
N GLU A 105 -24.68 -1.99 9.62
CA GLU A 105 -26.10 -1.94 9.25
C GLU A 105 -26.69 -3.35 9.19
N LEU A 106 -25.82 -4.36 9.05
CA LEU A 106 -26.16 -5.76 9.17
C LEU A 106 -26.01 -6.18 10.64
N PRO A 107 -27.07 -6.73 11.28
CA PRO A 107 -26.93 -7.32 12.60
C PRO A 107 -25.89 -8.45 12.50
N ASN A 108 -24.82 -8.32 13.28
CA ASN A 108 -23.65 -9.22 13.37
C ASN A 108 -23.92 -10.63 12.82
N ALA A 109 -23.25 -10.97 11.72
CA ALA A 109 -23.18 -12.34 11.21
C ALA A 109 -22.54 -13.29 12.24
#